data_AF-A0A067BDR0-F1
#
_entry.id   AF-A0A067BDR0-F1
#
_cell.length_a   1.000
_cell.length_b   1.000
_cell.length_c   1.000
_cell.angle_alpha   90.00
_cell.angle_beta   90.00
_cell.angle_gamma   90.00
#
_symmetry.space_group_name_H-M   'P 1'
#
loop_
_entity.id
_entity.type
_entity.pdbx_description
1 polymer ?
#
loop_
_entity_poly.entity_id
_entity_poly.type
_entity_poly.pdbx_seq_one_letter_code
_entity_poly.pdbx_strand_id
1 'polypeptide(L)'
;FSYWLAAHVHLSVDERRALLQVDCTVRRLHELLTWLQDHTSSGIACRTCRTLLGKSTDIFNTQRAGTFVNPGGHVHQILTLYSVESDQVVCVGRPTTRDTWFRGYSWQCMYCGTCDEFVGWRYASKRLTPHVFYGLVRTAIR
;
A
#
# COMPACT_ATOMS: atom_id res chain seq x y z
N PHE A 1 16.78 14.48 6.34
CA PHE A 1 16.07 13.98 5.13
C PHE A 1 16.28 12.48 4.90
N SER A 2 17.50 11.95 4.80
CA SER A 2 17.75 10.52 4.53
C SER A 2 17.08 9.53 5.51
N TYR A 3 17.10 9.81 6.82
CA TYR A 3 16.39 8.99 7.81
C TYR A 3 14.86 9.06 7.70
N TRP A 4 14.33 10.23 7.32
CA TRP A 4 12.90 10.39 7.06
C TRP A 4 12.49 9.50 5.88
N LEU A 5 13.27 9.53 4.79
CA LEU A 5 13.01 8.67 3.63
C LEU A 5 13.06 7.18 4.03
N ALA A 6 14.11 6.76 4.76
CA ALA A 6 14.23 5.39 5.27
C ALA A 6 13.04 4.94 6.15
N ALA A 7 12.43 5.87 6.90
CA ALA A 7 11.25 5.56 7.70
C ALA A 7 10.00 5.30 6.85
N HIS A 8 9.90 5.94 5.68
CA HIS A 8 8.72 5.92 4.81
C HIS A 8 8.83 4.97 3.62
N VAL A 9 10.01 4.39 3.37
CA VAL A 9 10.19 3.29 2.41
C VAL A 9 10.05 1.91 3.06
N HIS A 10 9.70 0.92 2.24
CA HIS A 10 9.27 -0.40 2.70
C HIS A 10 10.41 -1.40 2.94
N LEU A 11 11.43 -0.97 3.66
CA LEU A 11 12.59 -1.79 4.03
C LEU A 11 12.20 -2.95 4.96
N SER A 12 12.80 -4.11 4.75
CA SER A 12 12.90 -5.19 5.72
C SER A 12 13.66 -4.75 6.97
N VAL A 13 13.58 -5.56 8.04
CA VAL A 13 14.28 -5.25 9.30
C VAL A 13 15.79 -5.16 9.09
N ASP A 14 16.36 -6.04 8.28
CA ASP A 14 17.79 -6.10 8.02
C ASP A 14 18.26 -4.91 7.17
N GLU A 15 17.54 -4.57 6.10
CA GLU A 15 17.83 -3.39 5.27
C GLU A 15 17.73 -2.10 6.09
N ARG A 16 16.72 -2.01 6.96
CA ARG A 16 16.53 -0.86 7.85
C ARG A 16 17.69 -0.73 8.83
N ARG A 17 18.14 -1.84 9.43
CA ARG A 17 19.30 -1.84 10.32
C ARG A 17 20.57 -1.41 9.58
N ALA A 18 20.81 -1.94 8.38
CA ALA A 18 21.97 -1.58 7.57
C ALA A 18 22.00 -0.08 7.25
N LEU A 19 20.86 0.50 6.83
CA LEU A 19 20.77 1.94 6.54
C LEU A 19 20.97 2.83 7.77
N LEU A 20 20.53 2.38 8.95
CA LEU A 20 20.75 3.11 10.21
C LEU A 20 22.23 3.17 10.60
N GLN A 21 23.03 2.16 10.24
CA GLN A 21 24.47 2.08 10.50
C GLN A 21 25.34 2.87 9.50
N VAL A 22 24.75 3.41 8.42
CA VAL A 22 25.50 4.22 7.46
C VAL A 22 25.65 5.63 8.00
N ASP A 23 26.85 6.05 8.39
CA ASP A 23 27.10 7.38 8.99
C ASP A 23 27.12 8.52 7.95
N CYS A 24 27.37 8.21 6.67
CA CYS A 24 27.40 9.19 5.60
C CYS A 24 26.01 9.41 4.99
N THR A 25 25.48 10.64 5.12
CA THR A 25 24.16 11.01 4.55
C THR A 25 24.07 10.77 3.05
N VAL A 26 25.12 11.10 2.28
CA VAL A 26 25.14 10.91 0.82
C VAL A 26 25.09 9.44 0.46
N ARG A 27 25.90 8.60 1.11
CA ARG A 27 25.88 7.14 0.92
C ARG A 27 24.50 6.57 1.28
N ARG A 28 23.91 6.99 2.40
CA ARG A 28 22.58 6.54 2.82
C ARG A 28 21.49 6.88 1.79
N LEU A 29 21.57 8.06 1.17
CA LEU A 29 20.64 8.45 0.10
C LEU A 29 20.86 7.63 -1.17
N HIS A 30 22.11 7.35 -1.54
CA HIS A 30 22.42 6.51 -2.70
C HIS A 30 21.88 5.08 -2.51
N GLU A 31 22.13 4.46 -1.36
CA GLU A 31 21.59 3.13 -1.01
C GLU A 31 20.06 3.11 -1.06
N LEU A 32 19.39 4.16 -0.55
CA LEU A 32 17.94 4.29 -0.62
C LEU A 32 17.42 4.43 -2.06
N LEU A 33 18.14 5.16 -2.92
CA LEU A 33 17.77 5.32 -4.33
C LEU A 33 17.95 4.03 -5.11
N THR A 34 19.06 3.32 -4.92
CA THR A 34 19.29 2.00 -5.52
C THR A 34 18.23 1.01 -5.07
N TRP A 35 17.96 0.95 -3.76
CA TRP A 35 16.88 0.11 -3.23
C TRP A 35 15.53 0.46 -3.86
N LEU A 36 15.20 1.75 -3.95
CA LEU A 36 13.97 2.19 -4.60
C LEU A 36 13.93 1.73 -6.04
N GLN A 37 14.98 1.92 -6.83
CA GLN A 37 15.01 1.50 -8.24
C GLN A 37 14.79 -0.01 -8.41
N ASP A 38 15.43 -0.82 -7.57
CA ASP A 38 15.32 -2.28 -7.60
C ASP A 38 13.91 -2.75 -7.20
N HIS A 39 13.23 -2.01 -6.31
CA HIS A 39 11.97 -2.43 -5.68
C HIS A 39 10.71 -1.66 -6.15
N THR A 40 10.86 -0.57 -6.91
CA THR A 40 9.75 0.14 -7.58
C THR A 40 9.57 -0.25 -9.04
N SER A 41 10.55 -0.93 -9.63
CA SER A 41 10.42 -1.53 -10.97
C SER A 41 9.52 -2.77 -10.97
N SER A 42 9.32 -3.39 -9.80
CA SER A 42 8.43 -4.53 -9.62
C SER A 42 6.97 -4.10 -9.43
N GLY A 43 6.07 -4.91 -9.99
CA GLY A 43 4.64 -4.82 -9.71
C GLY A 43 4.32 -5.23 -8.26
N ILE A 44 3.20 -4.75 -7.75
CA ILE A 44 2.68 -5.09 -6.42
C ILE A 44 1.89 -6.39 -6.57
N ALA A 45 2.30 -7.43 -5.85
CA ALA A 45 1.73 -8.77 -6.00
C ALA A 45 1.06 -9.26 -4.72
N CYS A 46 0.14 -10.21 -4.84
CA CYS A 46 -0.43 -10.92 -3.69
C CYS A 46 0.69 -11.68 -2.96
N ARG A 47 0.76 -11.54 -1.63
CA ARG A 47 1.77 -12.23 -0.84
C ARG A 47 1.65 -13.75 -0.91
N THR A 48 0.43 -14.26 -1.01
CA THR A 48 0.14 -15.71 -0.96
C THR A 48 0.42 -16.40 -2.28
N CYS A 49 -0.17 -15.93 -3.39
CA CYS A 49 -0.07 -16.59 -4.68
C CYS A 49 0.85 -15.88 -5.70
N ARG A 50 1.39 -14.70 -5.37
CA ARG A 50 2.22 -13.86 -6.24
C ARG A 50 1.53 -13.33 -7.51
N THR A 51 0.21 -13.45 -7.61
CA THR A 51 -0.57 -12.80 -8.67
C THR A 51 -0.35 -11.29 -8.62
N LEU A 52 -0.11 -10.68 -9.77
CA LEU A 52 0.04 -9.23 -9.90
C LEU A 52 -1.29 -8.53 -9.58
N LEU A 53 -1.26 -7.61 -8.61
CA LEU A 53 -2.44 -6.85 -8.17
C LEU A 53 -2.40 -5.40 -8.63
N GLY A 54 -1.23 -4.84 -8.90
CA GLY A 54 -1.11 -3.45 -9.35
C GLY A 54 0.34 -3.06 -9.64
N LYS A 55 0.55 -1.79 -9.99
CA LYS A 55 1.88 -1.26 -10.35
C LYS A 55 2.34 -0.20 -9.38
N SER A 56 3.64 -0.15 -9.14
CA SER A 56 4.25 0.89 -8.29
C SER A 56 4.02 2.31 -8.84
N THR A 57 3.81 2.46 -10.15
CA THR A 57 3.46 3.72 -10.81
C THR A 57 2.08 4.26 -10.41
N ASP A 58 1.19 3.41 -9.91
CA ASP A 58 -0.15 3.80 -9.47
C ASP A 58 -0.18 4.23 -8.00
N ILE A 59 0.92 4.06 -7.26
CA ILE A 59 1.01 4.47 -5.86
C ILE A 59 0.86 5.99 -5.77
N PHE A 60 0.00 6.43 -4.86
CA PHE A 60 -0.10 7.84 -4.51
C PHE A 60 -0.19 7.99 -3.00
N ASN A 61 0.29 9.12 -2.49
CA ASN A 61 0.24 9.40 -1.07
C ASN A 61 -1.01 10.21 -0.73
N THR A 62 -1.75 9.78 0.29
CA THR A 62 -2.80 10.62 0.88
C THR A 62 -2.17 11.50 1.96
N GLN A 63 -2.81 12.60 2.34
CA GLN A 63 -2.29 13.48 3.40
C GLN A 63 -2.17 12.80 4.77
N ARG A 64 -2.79 11.62 4.97
CA ARG A 64 -2.70 10.83 6.20
C ARG A 64 -1.72 9.69 5.98
N ALA A 65 -0.69 9.63 6.83
CA ALA A 65 0.24 8.50 6.88
C ALA A 65 -0.56 7.19 7.03
N GLY A 66 -0.29 6.23 6.13
CA GLY A 66 -1.10 5.04 5.87
C GLY A 66 -1.08 3.96 6.96
N THR A 67 -1.27 4.32 8.23
CA THR A 67 -1.51 3.36 9.33
C THR A 67 -2.84 3.69 9.98
N PHE A 68 -3.76 2.73 10.01
CA PHE A 68 -5.12 2.91 10.50
C PHE A 68 -5.49 1.80 11.47
N VAL A 69 -6.48 2.06 12.33
CA VAL A 69 -7.01 1.08 13.28
C VAL A 69 -8.47 0.81 12.93
N ASN A 70 -8.85 -0.45 12.79
CA ASN A 70 -10.25 -0.81 12.57
C ASN A 70 -11.02 -0.81 13.92
N PRO A 71 -12.38 -0.84 13.91
CA PRO A 71 -13.17 -0.86 15.14
C PRO A 71 -12.88 -2.04 16.09
N GLY A 72 -12.30 -3.13 15.57
CA GLY A 72 -11.85 -4.28 16.36
C GLY A 72 -10.48 -4.10 17.02
N GLY A 73 -9.81 -2.95 16.81
CA GLY A 73 -8.49 -2.66 17.38
C GLY A 73 -7.31 -3.15 16.55
N HIS A 74 -7.54 -3.69 15.35
CA HIS A 74 -6.45 -4.16 14.48
C HIS A 74 -5.80 -3.02 13.72
N VAL A 75 -4.48 -2.98 13.74
CA VAL A 75 -3.66 -1.98 13.04
C VAL A 75 -3.37 -2.45 11.61
N HIS A 76 -3.69 -1.62 10.63
CA HIS A 76 -3.45 -1.87 9.21
C HIS A 76 -2.56 -0.79 8.61
N GLN A 77 -1.44 -1.21 8.03
CA GLN A 77 -0.65 -0.37 7.13
C GLN A 77 -1.23 -0.50 5.71
N ILE A 78 -1.60 0.63 5.10
CA ILE A 78 -2.31 0.70 3.83
C ILE A 78 -1.48 1.45 2.81
N LEU A 79 -1.27 0.81 1.67
CA LEU A 79 -0.71 1.41 0.48
C LEU A 79 -1.86 1.80 -0.47
N THR A 80 -1.90 3.07 -0.87
CA THR A 80 -2.97 3.61 -1.74
C THR A 80 -2.54 3.67 -3.20
N LEU A 81 -3.37 3.10 -4.08
CA LEU A 81 -3.16 3.03 -5.52
C LEU A 81 -4.33 3.65 -6.28
N TYR A 82 -4.04 4.35 -7.39
CA TYR A 82 -5.07 4.82 -8.33
C TYR A 82 -5.74 3.66 -9.08
N SER A 83 -4.97 2.62 -9.42
CA SER A 83 -5.43 1.48 -10.18
C SER A 83 -4.88 0.17 -9.65
N VAL A 84 -5.57 -0.93 -9.98
CA VAL A 84 -5.21 -2.32 -9.71
C VAL A 84 -5.51 -3.14 -10.96
N GLU A 85 -4.92 -4.32 -11.08
CA GLU A 85 -5.24 -5.28 -12.14
C GLU A 85 -6.67 -5.81 -11.92
N SER A 86 -7.65 -5.24 -12.60
CA SER A 86 -9.08 -5.46 -12.33
C SER A 86 -9.50 -6.92 -12.39
N ASP A 87 -8.88 -7.71 -13.27
CA ASP A 87 -9.20 -9.13 -13.46
C ASP A 87 -8.61 -10.01 -12.35
N GLN A 88 -7.75 -9.44 -11.50
CA GLN A 88 -7.04 -10.13 -10.42
C GLN A 88 -7.54 -9.72 -9.03
N VAL A 89 -8.58 -8.88 -8.96
CA VAL A 89 -9.19 -8.45 -7.70
C VAL A 89 -10.70 -8.62 -7.72
N VAL A 90 -11.26 -9.06 -6.59
CA VAL A 90 -12.71 -9.25 -6.43
C VAL A 90 -13.18 -8.40 -5.26
N CYS A 91 -14.15 -7.51 -5.51
CA CYS A 91 -14.78 -6.69 -4.47
C CYS A 91 -16.06 -7.37 -3.97
N VAL A 92 -16.14 -7.61 -2.66
CA VAL A 92 -17.25 -8.35 -2.04
C VAL A 92 -18.01 -7.45 -1.08
N GLY A 93 -19.34 -7.61 -1.06
CA GLY A 93 -20.25 -6.89 -0.19
C GLY A 93 -20.72 -5.54 -0.76
N ARG A 94 -21.70 -4.93 -0.07
CA ARG A 94 -22.22 -3.61 -0.46
C ARG A 94 -21.26 -2.49 -0.01
N PRO A 95 -21.01 -1.47 -0.85
CA PRO A 95 -20.23 -0.32 -0.42
C PRO A 95 -20.85 0.36 0.81
N THR A 96 -20.03 0.67 1.81
CA THR A 96 -20.47 1.35 3.04
C THR A 96 -19.50 2.46 3.45
N THR A 97 -20.00 3.50 4.09
CA THR A 97 -19.18 4.58 4.68
C THR A 97 -18.89 4.36 6.16
N ARG A 98 -19.46 3.30 6.75
CA ARG A 98 -19.30 2.97 8.16
C ARG A 98 -17.81 2.79 8.47
N ASP A 99 -17.31 3.49 9.49
CA ASP A 99 -15.92 3.38 9.96
C ASP A 99 -14.86 3.63 8.87
N THR A 100 -15.20 4.40 7.83
CA THR A 100 -14.27 4.71 6.72
C THR A 100 -13.06 5.51 7.21
N TRP A 101 -11.87 5.11 6.81
CA TRP A 101 -10.64 5.88 7.08
C TRP A 101 -10.46 7.09 6.16
N PHE A 102 -11.13 7.07 5.00
CA PHE A 102 -11.09 8.11 3.98
C PHE A 102 -12.45 8.80 3.92
N ARG A 103 -12.58 9.93 4.61
CA ARG A 103 -13.82 10.72 4.69
C ARG A 103 -14.32 11.06 3.29
N GLY A 104 -15.62 10.83 3.06
CA GLY A 104 -16.27 11.06 1.76
C GLY A 104 -16.17 9.88 0.78
N TYR A 105 -15.54 8.78 1.17
CA TYR A 105 -15.50 7.52 0.43
C TYR A 105 -16.29 6.42 1.14
N SER A 106 -17.03 5.63 0.37
CA SER A 106 -17.46 4.29 0.79
C SER A 106 -16.38 3.27 0.48
N TRP A 107 -16.38 2.15 1.19
CA TRP A 107 -15.43 1.05 0.99
C TRP A 107 -16.13 -0.30 0.81
N GLN A 108 -15.42 -1.22 0.16
CA GLN A 108 -15.76 -2.64 0.01
C GLN A 108 -14.52 -3.49 0.28
N CYS A 109 -14.70 -4.67 0.88
CA CYS A 109 -13.60 -5.63 1.02
C CYS A 109 -13.14 -6.11 -0.36
N MET A 110 -11.84 -6.25 -0.53
CA MET A 110 -11.19 -6.66 -1.76
C MET A 110 -10.33 -7.89 -1.51
N TYR A 111 -10.49 -8.89 -2.37
CA TYR A 111 -9.82 -10.18 -2.30
C TYR A 111 -9.02 -10.43 -3.57
N CYS A 112 -7.97 -11.24 -3.48
CA CYS A 112 -7.23 -11.70 -4.66
C CYS A 112 -8.12 -12.65 -5.47
N GLY A 113 -8.31 -12.38 -6.76
CA GLY A 113 -9.13 -13.21 -7.65
C GLY A 113 -8.55 -14.60 -7.94
N THR A 114 -7.30 -14.87 -7.55
CA THR A 114 -6.66 -16.18 -7.76
C THR A 114 -6.72 -17.09 -6.54
N CYS A 115 -6.60 -16.53 -5.33
CA CYS A 115 -6.47 -17.33 -4.10
C CYS A 115 -7.46 -16.95 -3.00
N ASP A 116 -8.38 -16.03 -3.28
CA ASP A 116 -9.43 -15.55 -2.37
C ASP A 116 -8.92 -14.96 -1.04
N GLU A 117 -7.63 -14.68 -0.93
CA GLU A 117 -7.06 -14.01 0.24
C GLU A 117 -7.45 -12.53 0.28
N PHE A 118 -7.69 -12.04 1.49
CA PHE A 118 -8.00 -10.63 1.71
C PHE A 118 -6.78 -9.76 1.41
N VAL A 119 -6.91 -8.82 0.47
CA VAL A 119 -5.81 -7.94 0.04
C VAL A 119 -6.02 -6.48 0.37
N GLY A 120 -7.24 -6.06 0.72
CA GLY A 120 -7.52 -4.70 1.17
C GLY A 120 -8.92 -4.22 0.85
N TRP A 121 -9.03 -2.96 0.43
CA TRP A 121 -10.32 -2.32 0.20
C TRP A 121 -10.34 -1.49 -1.07
N ARG A 122 -11.50 -1.48 -1.74
CA ARG A 122 -11.81 -0.52 -2.80
C ARG A 122 -12.57 0.66 -2.19
N TYR A 123 -12.13 1.88 -2.47
CA TYR A 123 -12.76 3.11 -2.03
C TYR A 123 -13.43 3.82 -3.20
N ALA A 124 -14.66 4.31 -3.03
CA ALA A 124 -15.41 5.01 -4.07
C ALA A 124 -16.11 6.27 -3.56
N SER A 125 -16.10 7.32 -4.37
CA SER A 125 -16.82 8.57 -4.14
C SER A 125 -17.37 9.15 -5.44
N LYS A 126 -18.61 9.64 -5.39
CA LYS A 126 -19.22 10.36 -6.52
C LYS A 126 -18.83 11.84 -6.58
N ARG A 127 -18.21 12.38 -5.51
CA ARG A 127 -17.97 13.82 -5.34
C ARG A 127 -16.49 14.20 -5.27
N LEU A 128 -15.62 13.25 -4.95
CA LEU A 128 -14.20 13.49 -4.73
C LEU A 128 -13.36 12.92 -5.86
N THR A 129 -12.17 13.50 -6.05
CA THR A 129 -11.13 12.99 -6.94
C THR A 129 -9.99 12.43 -6.10
N PRO A 130 -9.55 11.18 -6.35
CA PRO A 130 -10.04 10.27 -7.38
C PRO A 130 -11.43 9.71 -7.07
N HIS A 131 -12.24 9.41 -8.10
CA HIS A 131 -13.58 8.82 -7.92
C HIS A 131 -13.51 7.41 -7.32
N VAL A 132 -12.46 6.67 -7.66
CA VAL A 132 -12.16 5.34 -7.14
C VAL A 132 -10.67 5.26 -6.87
N PHE A 133 -10.30 4.62 -5.77
CA PHE A 133 -8.94 4.21 -5.51
C PHE A 133 -8.94 2.93 -4.66
N TYR A 134 -7.76 2.36 -4.44
CA TYR A 134 -7.60 1.09 -3.75
C TYR A 134 -6.63 1.26 -2.59
N GLY A 135 -6.94 0.64 -1.45
CA GLY A 135 -6.07 0.56 -0.28
C GLY A 135 -5.67 -0.88 -0.04
N LEU A 136 -4.45 -1.25 -0.39
CA LEU A 136 -3.93 -2.61 -0.20
C LEU A 136 -3.26 -2.73 1.18
N VAL A 137 -3.52 -3.82 1.89
CA VAL A 137 -2.89 -4.07 3.19
C VAL A 137 -1.46 -4.53 2.96
N ARG A 138 -0.51 -3.84 3.60
CA ARG A 138 0.91 -4.10 3.40
C ARG A 138 1.33 -5.54 3.74
N THR A 139 0.69 -6.15 4.73
CA THR A 139 0.97 -7.55 5.07
C THR A 139 0.44 -8.55 4.05
N ALA A 140 -0.50 -8.16 3.19
CA ALA A 140 -1.12 -9.00 2.16
C ALA A 140 -0.44 -8.88 0.78
N ILE A 141 0.56 -8.00 0.65
CA ILE A 141 1.26 -7.74 -0.62
C ILE A 141 2.77 -7.96 -0.52
N ARG A 142 3.38 -8.23 -1.67
CA ARG A 142 4.83 -8.30 -1.89
C ARG A 142 5.25 -7.23 -2.88
#